data_AF-A0ABD6BTE4-F1
#
_entry.id   AF-A0ABD6BTE4-F1
#
_cell.length_a   1.000
_cell.length_b   1.000
_cell.length_c   1.000
_cell.angle_alpha   90.00
_cell.angle_beta   90.00
_cell.angle_gamma   90.00
#
_symmetry.space_group_name_H-M   'P 1'
#
loop_
_entity.id
_entity.type
_entity.pdbx_description
1 polymer ?
#
loop_
_entity_poly.entity_id
_entity_poly.type
_entity_poly.pdbx_seq_one_letter_code
_entity_poly.pdbx_strand_id
1 'polypeptide(L)'
;MSDACEFLERRSVGDDGESFEHERPYCTAVEAFVQPMRADICAKRYGLDPETDCEHYREAKGLGSVTGLDGDAVDDGASTPTGGDES
;
A
#
# COMPACT_ATOMS: atom_id res chain seq x y z
N MET A 1 19.67 8.28 4.49
CA MET A 1 18.29 8.07 3.99
C MET A 1 18.24 6.63 3.58
N SER A 2 17.36 5.82 4.18
CA SER A 2 17.35 4.38 3.96
C SER A 2 17.30 4.06 2.47
N ASP A 3 18.33 3.36 1.99
CA ASP A 3 18.49 2.93 0.59
C ASP A 3 17.42 1.92 0.14
N ALA A 4 16.54 1.46 1.05
CA ALA A 4 15.42 0.58 0.79
C ALA A 4 14.23 0.88 1.72
N CYS A 5 13.06 0.39 1.31
CA CYS A 5 11.82 0.37 2.09
C CYS A 5 12.02 -0.36 3.43
N GLU A 6 11.57 0.25 4.54
CA GLU A 6 11.68 -0.32 5.89
C GLU A 6 10.85 -1.59 6.10
N PHE A 7 9.86 -1.83 5.23
CA PHE A 7 8.95 -2.97 5.32
C PHE A 7 9.40 -4.18 4.49
N LEU A 8 10.49 -4.07 3.72
CA LEU A 8 10.96 -5.18 2.88
C LEU A 8 11.90 -6.09 3.65
N GLU A 9 11.46 -7.33 3.85
CA GLU A 9 12.27 -8.43 4.37
C GLU A 9 12.50 -9.51 3.31
N ARG A 10 13.51 -10.34 3.54
CA ARG A 10 13.76 -11.57 2.79
C ARG A 10 13.64 -12.73 3.76
N ARG A 11 12.71 -13.65 3.51
CA ARG A 11 12.43 -14.79 4.40
C ARG A 11 12.59 -16.10 3.65
N SER A 12 13.19 -17.09 4.30
CA SER A 12 13.37 -18.44 3.77
C SER A 12 12.33 -19.44 4.29
N VAL A 13 11.41 -19.01 5.15
CA VAL A 13 10.38 -19.88 5.76
C VAL A 13 9.02 -19.21 5.58
N GLY A 14 8.04 -19.96 5.10
CA GLY A 14 6.66 -19.54 4.94
C GLY A 14 5.90 -19.52 6.27
N ASP A 15 4.69 -18.96 6.26
CA ASP A 15 3.86 -18.84 7.46
C ASP A 15 3.38 -20.21 7.98
N ASP A 16 3.30 -21.21 7.10
CA ASP A 16 3.03 -22.62 7.38
C ASP A 16 4.24 -23.40 7.93
N GLY A 17 5.41 -22.76 8.00
CA GLY A 17 6.65 -23.37 8.48
C GLY A 17 7.44 -24.13 7.41
N GLU A 18 6.99 -24.16 6.16
CA GLU A 18 7.77 -24.74 5.06
C GLU A 18 8.92 -23.83 4.65
N SER A 19 10.08 -24.43 4.41
CA SER A 19 11.26 -23.68 3.96
C SER A 19 11.31 -23.56 2.44
N PHE A 20 11.61 -22.37 1.95
CA PHE A 20 11.90 -22.12 0.54
C PHE A 20 13.37 -22.40 0.23
N GLU A 21 13.64 -22.89 -0.98
CA GLU A 21 15.01 -23.06 -1.49
C GLU A 21 15.76 -21.72 -1.61
N HIS A 22 15.03 -20.64 -1.86
CA HIS A 22 15.55 -19.28 -1.97
C HIS A 22 14.72 -18.32 -1.14
N GLU A 23 15.38 -17.32 -0.55
CA GLU A 23 14.70 -16.28 0.19
C GLU A 23 13.67 -15.56 -0.69
N ARG A 24 12.45 -15.48 -0.20
CA ARG A 24 11.33 -14.80 -0.86
C ARG A 24 11.13 -13.42 -0.24
N PRO A 25 10.75 -12.41 -1.05
CA PRO A 25 10.47 -11.09 -0.53
C PRO A 25 9.17 -11.10 0.28
N TYR A 26 9.23 -10.55 1.47
CA TYR A 26 8.13 -10.44 2.41
C TYR A 26 7.93 -8.97 2.79
N CYS A 27 6.69 -8.50 2.76
CA CYS A 27 6.34 -7.14 3.14
C CYS A 27 5.71 -7.15 4.54
N THR A 28 6.35 -6.51 5.51
CA THR A 28 5.83 -6.43 6.89
C THR A 28 4.68 -5.45 7.04
N ALA A 29 4.48 -4.52 6.10
CA ALA A 29 3.34 -3.61 6.11
C ALA A 29 1.99 -4.31 5.87
N VAL A 30 2.00 -5.40 5.09
CA VAL A 30 0.79 -6.19 4.78
C VAL A 30 0.90 -7.64 5.24
N GLU A 31 1.97 -7.95 5.98
CA GLU A 31 2.26 -9.27 6.53
C GLU A 31 2.12 -10.41 5.51
N ALA A 32 2.72 -10.23 4.33
CA ALA A 32 2.61 -11.22 3.25
C ALA A 32 3.84 -11.27 2.35
N PHE A 33 4.05 -12.43 1.73
CA PHE A 33 4.99 -12.57 0.62
C PHE A 33 4.51 -11.76 -0.60
N VAL A 34 5.41 -10.97 -1.18
CA VAL A 34 5.11 -10.11 -2.32
C VAL A 34 5.77 -10.61 -3.60
N GLN A 35 5.38 -10.05 -4.74
CA GLN A 35 6.00 -10.39 -6.01
C GLN A 35 7.42 -9.80 -6.12
N PRO A 36 8.34 -10.41 -6.89
CA PRO A 36 9.68 -9.86 -7.13
C PRO A 36 9.68 -8.41 -7.64
N MET A 37 8.75 -8.07 -8.54
CA MET A 37 8.58 -6.70 -9.04
C MET A 37 8.32 -5.69 -7.91
N ARG A 38 7.54 -6.08 -6.90
CA ARG A 38 7.30 -5.25 -5.72
C ARG A 38 8.57 -5.06 -4.90
N ALA A 39 9.34 -6.14 -4.75
CA ALA A 39 10.62 -6.08 -4.05
C ALA A 39 11.61 -5.16 -4.76
N ASP A 40 11.61 -5.11 -6.10
CA ASP A 40 12.45 -4.19 -6.87
C ASP A 40 12.08 -2.73 -6.63
N ILE A 41 10.77 -2.38 -6.56
CA ILE A 41 10.31 -1.04 -6.15
C ILE A 41 10.83 -0.73 -4.74
N CYS A 42 10.57 -1.63 -3.79
CA CYS A 42 10.98 -1.46 -2.39
C CYS A 42 12.49 -1.35 -2.21
N ALA A 43 13.28 -2.00 -3.07
CA ALA A 43 14.74 -1.96 -3.08
C ALA A 43 15.31 -0.78 -3.89
N LYS A 44 14.46 0.14 -4.36
CA LYS A 44 14.82 1.30 -5.18
C LYS A 44 15.62 0.95 -6.44
N ARG A 45 15.36 -0.24 -7.00
CA ARG A 45 16.03 -0.69 -8.21
C ARG A 45 15.45 0.01 -9.43
N TYR A 46 16.27 0.17 -10.47
CA TYR A 46 15.86 0.75 -11.74
C TYR A 46 15.29 2.19 -11.66
N GLY A 47 15.59 2.91 -10.58
CA GLY A 47 15.07 4.26 -10.36
C GLY A 47 13.63 4.30 -9.82
N LEU A 48 13.11 3.17 -9.35
CA LEU A 48 11.81 3.08 -8.68
C LEU A 48 11.91 3.63 -7.26
N ASP A 49 10.80 4.18 -6.74
CA ASP A 49 10.73 4.75 -5.40
C ASP A 49 9.50 4.23 -4.64
N PRO A 50 9.66 3.61 -3.45
CA PRO A 50 8.53 3.20 -2.61
C PRO A 50 7.57 4.35 -2.30
N GLU A 51 8.06 5.59 -2.18
CA GLU A 51 7.23 6.74 -1.82
C GLU A 51 6.25 7.13 -2.94
N THR A 52 6.58 6.81 -4.20
CA THR A 52 5.72 7.14 -5.36
C THR A 52 5.09 5.91 -5.99
N ASP A 53 5.77 4.77 -6.01
CA ASP A 53 5.43 3.64 -6.89
C ASP A 53 4.87 2.42 -6.12
N CYS A 54 4.91 2.43 -4.78
CA CYS A 54 4.44 1.31 -3.97
C CYS A 54 3.20 1.66 -3.16
N GLU A 55 2.05 1.04 -3.47
CA GLU A 55 0.81 1.30 -2.72
C GLU A 55 0.92 0.93 -1.24
N HIS A 56 1.58 -0.20 -0.91
CA HIS A 56 1.68 -0.66 0.48
C HIS A 56 2.55 0.24 1.34
N TYR A 57 3.67 0.75 0.79
CA TYR A 57 4.51 1.70 1.50
C TYR A 57 3.75 3.01 1.72
N ARG A 58 3.11 3.52 0.67
CA ARG A 58 2.35 4.76 0.75
C ARG A 58 1.21 4.68 1.75
N GLU A 59 0.45 3.59 1.75
CA GLU A 59 -0.60 3.34 2.73
C GLU A 59 -0.04 3.28 4.16
N ALA A 60 1.01 2.48 4.39
CA ALA A 60 1.64 2.35 5.71
C ALA A 60 2.26 3.65 6.25
N LYS A 61 2.70 4.54 5.35
CA LYS A 61 3.28 5.85 5.69
C LYS A 61 2.26 7.00 5.65
N GLY A 62 1.01 6.75 5.29
CA GLY A 62 -0.03 7.77 5.16
C GLY A 62 0.20 8.77 4.01
N LEU A 63 0.84 8.34 2.92
CA LEU A 63 1.17 9.17 1.75
C LEU A 63 0.08 9.22 0.66
N GLY A 64 -1.05 8.52 0.87
CA GLY A 64 -2.19 8.48 -0.06
C GLY A 64 -2.06 7.45 -1.19
N SER A 65 -3.04 7.41 -2.10
CA SER A 65 -3.06 6.44 -3.21
C SER A 65 -1.99 6.72 -4.26
N VAL A 66 -1.44 5.68 -4.91
CA VAL A 66 -0.51 5.84 -6.06
C VAL A 66 -1.19 6.47 -7.29
N THR A 67 -2.51 6.28 -7.43
CA THR A 67 -3.26 6.79 -8.58
C THR A 67 -3.65 8.26 -8.45
N GLY A 68 -3.36 8.92 -7.33
CA GLY A 68 -3.82 10.29 -7.04
C GLY A 68 -5.33 10.42 -6.91
N LEU A 69 -6.03 9.27 -6.85
CA LEU A 69 -7.44 9.17 -6.51
C LEU A 69 -7.50 8.79 -5.03
N ASP A 70 -7.18 9.75 -4.16
CA ASP A 70 -7.58 9.64 -2.77
C ASP A 70 -9.10 9.54 -2.80
N GLY A 71 -9.66 8.41 -2.36
CA GLY A 71 -11.08 8.14 -2.44
C GLY A 71 -11.85 9.23 -1.71
N ASP A 72 -12.28 10.25 -2.46
CA ASP A 72 -13.29 11.20 -2.02
C ASP A 72 -14.47 10.33 -1.63
N ALA A 73 -14.75 10.33 -0.33
CA ALA A 73 -16.00 9.83 0.18
C ALA A 73 -17.08 10.54 -0.63
N VAL A 74 -17.73 9.83 -1.54
CA VAL A 74 -19.05 10.22 -2.01
C VAL A 74 -19.95 10.20 -0.77
N ASP A 75 -19.93 11.32 -0.04
CA ASP A 75 -21.05 11.81 0.72
C ASP A 75 -22.17 11.94 -0.32
N ASP A 76 -22.98 10.89 -0.43
CA ASP A 76 -24.25 10.92 -1.15
C ASP A 76 -25.18 11.82 -0.33
N GLY A 77 -24.91 13.12 -0.41
CA GLY A 77 -25.77 14.19 0.06
C GLY A 77 -27.00 14.26 -0.83
N ALA A 78 -27.91 13.30 -0.69
CA ALA A 78 -29.28 13.43 -1.15
C ALA A 78 -30.02 14.44 -0.26
N SER A 79 -29.75 15.72 -0.50
CA SER A 79 -30.61 16.82 -0.06
C SER A 79 -31.90 16.80 -0.89
N THR A 80 -33.06 16.64 -0.24
CA THR A 80 -34.34 17.08 -0.82
C THR A 80 -34.68 18.47 -0.28
N PRO A 81 -34.93 19.47 -1.16
CA PRO A 81 -35.17 20.86 -0.76
C PRO A 81 -36.63 21.16 -0.38
N THR A 82 -36.76 21.99 0.66
CA THR A 82 -37.66 23.15 0.90
C THR A 82 -39.19 23.09 0.74
N GLY A 83 -39.85 23.70 1.73
CA GLY A 83 -41.17 24.36 1.66
C GLY A 83 -42.27 23.63 2.41
N GLY A 84 -43.03 24.21 3.34
CA GLY A 84 -43.13 25.57 3.86
C GLY A 84 -44.31 25.61 4.87
N ASP A 85 -44.19 26.51 5.85
CA ASP A 85 -45.21 27.34 6.49
C ASP A 85 -46.71 26.91 6.43
N GLU A 86 -47.39 26.80 7.57
CA GLU A 86 -48.51 27.70 7.97
C GLU A 86 -49.34 27.18 9.18
N SER A 87 -49.46 28.06 10.19
CA SER A 87 -50.48 28.24 11.26
C SER A 87 -50.64 27.24 12.41
#